data_AF-A0A8T2JEB3-F1
#
_entry.id   AF-A0A8T2JEB3-F1
#
_cell.length_a   1.000
_cell.length_b   1.000
_cell.length_c   1.000
_cell.angle_alpha   90.00
_cell.angle_beta   90.00
_cell.angle_gamma   90.00
#
_symmetry.space_group_name_H-M   'P 1'
#
loop_
_entity.id
_entity.type
_entity.pdbx_description
1 polymer ?
#
loop_
_entity_poly.entity_id
_entity_poly.type
_entity_poly.pdbx_seq_one_letter_code
_entity_poly.pdbx_strand_id
1 'polypeptide(L)'
;MSKITKLFKSSGGSGASKNKKGPSAQEALFKLRETEEMLTKKQEYLEKKIQVELATAKKHGTKDKRAALQALKRKKRLEKQLAQIDGTLSTIEFQREALENSYTNTEVLKNMGYAAKAMKTVHQNMDLDKIDDLMQDIHEQQDVAQEISDAISRPAGFGEEFDEDELLAELEELEQDELNDQMANVKLPNVPSSKLPARPASSRKRVEDEDDMQMLAAWAT
;
A
#
# COMPACT_ATOMS: atom_id res chain seq x y z
N MET A 1 60.46 23.25 -3.23
CA MET A 1 59.18 22.57 -2.90
C MET A 1 58.12 23.66 -2.99
N SER A 2 57.05 23.61 -3.78
CA SER A 2 56.21 22.51 -4.21
C SER A 2 55.86 22.67 -5.70
N LYS A 3 55.87 21.55 -6.43
CA LYS A 3 55.48 21.40 -7.82
C LYS A 3 54.02 20.90 -7.86
N ILE A 4 53.39 21.03 -9.03
CA ILE A 4 52.11 20.42 -9.46
C ILE A 4 50.96 21.43 -9.57
N THR A 5 51.18 22.41 -10.45
CA THR A 5 50.13 23.05 -11.25
C THR A 5 50.46 22.73 -12.70
N LYS A 6 49.93 21.62 -13.23
CA LYS A 6 49.90 21.24 -14.66
C LYS A 6 49.30 19.83 -14.78
N LEU A 7 48.00 19.74 -15.00
CA LEU A 7 47.39 18.57 -15.64
C LEU A 7 45.99 18.93 -16.17
N PHE A 8 45.99 19.81 -17.18
CA PHE A 8 44.90 19.93 -18.14
C PHE A 8 45.51 20.03 -19.54
N LYS A 9 45.71 18.88 -20.21
CA LYS A 9 45.70 18.82 -21.69
C LYS A 9 45.60 17.38 -22.22
N SER A 10 44.46 17.11 -22.84
CA SER A 10 44.16 16.18 -23.93
C SER A 10 44.98 14.88 -24.08
N SER A 11 44.33 13.76 -23.77
CA SER A 11 44.41 12.57 -24.63
C SER A 11 43.10 12.44 -25.39
N GLY A 12 43.10 12.82 -26.65
CA GLY A 12 42.03 12.53 -27.59
C GLY A 12 41.93 11.02 -27.78
N GLY A 13 40.87 10.45 -27.22
CA GLY A 13 40.42 9.09 -27.50
C GLY A 13 39.08 9.19 -28.22
N SER A 14 39.14 9.28 -29.55
CA SER A 14 38.00 9.14 -30.45
C SER A 14 37.45 7.72 -30.34
N GLY A 15 36.63 7.47 -29.33
CA GLY A 15 35.96 6.20 -29.08
C GLY A 15 34.46 6.41 -29.07
N ALA A 16 33.85 6.22 -30.23
CA ALA A 16 32.41 6.05 -30.48
C ALA A 16 31.48 6.33 -29.29
N SER A 17 30.77 7.47 -29.35
CA SER A 17 29.47 7.66 -28.71
C SER A 17 28.49 6.61 -29.26
N LYS A 18 28.62 5.36 -28.81
CA LYS A 18 27.54 4.39 -28.86
C LYS A 18 26.46 4.98 -27.97
N ASN A 19 25.39 5.41 -28.62
CA ASN A 19 24.12 5.81 -28.08
C ASN A 19 23.61 4.75 -27.08
N LYS A 20 24.16 4.70 -25.87
CA LYS A 20 23.59 3.92 -24.77
C LYS A 20 22.39 4.73 -24.31
N LYS A 21 21.25 4.51 -24.98
CA LYS A 21 19.95 4.79 -24.37
C LYS A 21 20.04 4.23 -22.95
N GLY A 22 19.70 5.04 -21.96
CA GLY A 22 19.59 4.58 -20.57
C GLY A 22 18.67 3.35 -20.48
N PRO A 23 18.65 2.65 -19.33
CA PRO A 23 17.77 1.50 -19.16
C PRO A 23 16.35 1.87 -19.60
N SER A 24 15.71 0.98 -20.36
CA SER A 24 14.34 1.23 -20.78
C SER A 24 13.42 1.25 -19.57
N ALA A 25 12.30 1.96 -19.65
CA ALA A 25 11.29 1.96 -18.58
C ALA A 25 10.84 0.51 -18.26
N GLN A 26 10.70 -0.33 -19.28
CA GLN A 26 10.38 -1.76 -19.13
C GLN A 26 11.47 -2.55 -18.37
N GLU A 27 12.74 -2.30 -18.64
CA GLU A 27 13.85 -2.96 -17.93
C GLU A 27 13.93 -2.51 -16.47
N ALA A 28 13.71 -1.21 -16.21
CA ALA A 28 13.63 -0.67 -14.86
C ALA A 28 12.44 -1.27 -14.08
N LEU A 29 11.27 -1.37 -14.72
CA LEU A 29 10.07 -2.00 -14.18
C LEU A 29 10.29 -3.46 -13.80
N PHE A 30 10.91 -4.24 -14.68
CA PHE A 30 11.23 -5.64 -14.41
C PHE A 30 12.15 -5.77 -13.18
N LYS A 31 13.20 -4.95 -13.09
CA LYS A 31 14.14 -4.96 -11.96
C LYS A 31 13.49 -4.53 -10.64
N LEU A 32 12.58 -3.56 -10.67
CA LEU A 32 11.83 -3.14 -9.49
C LEU A 32 10.96 -4.29 -8.97
N ARG A 33 10.23 -4.98 -9.85
CA ARG A 33 9.41 -6.16 -9.49
C ARG A 33 10.24 -7.31 -8.93
N GLU A 34 11.41 -7.59 -9.51
CA GLU A 34 12.32 -8.61 -8.98
C GLU A 34 12.83 -8.25 -7.58
N THR A 35 13.12 -6.97 -7.35
CA THR A 35 13.58 -6.46 -6.05
C THR A 35 12.46 -6.50 -5.01
N GLU A 36 11.25 -6.13 -5.39
CA GLU A 36 10.03 -6.23 -4.58
C GLU A 36 9.81 -7.67 -4.13
N GLU A 37 9.78 -8.64 -5.06
CA GLU A 37 9.60 -10.07 -4.72
C GLU A 37 10.67 -10.58 -3.74
N MET A 38 11.92 -10.15 -3.93
CA MET A 38 13.02 -10.50 -3.02
C MET A 38 12.84 -9.90 -1.62
N LEU A 39 12.37 -8.65 -1.53
CA LEU A 39 12.12 -7.99 -0.26
C LEU A 39 10.90 -8.58 0.45
N THR A 40 9.82 -8.92 -0.25
CA THR A 40 8.65 -9.61 0.31
C THR A 40 9.04 -10.96 0.91
N LYS A 41 9.84 -11.77 0.19
CA LYS A 41 10.37 -13.04 0.73
C LYS A 41 11.21 -12.82 1.99
N LYS A 42 11.96 -11.72 2.06
CA LYS A 42 12.78 -11.37 3.23
C LYS A 42 11.91 -10.88 4.40
N GLN A 43 10.83 -10.14 4.13
CA GLN A 43 9.83 -9.72 5.09
C GLN A 43 9.21 -10.94 5.79
N GLU A 44 8.66 -11.88 5.02
CA GLU A 44 8.07 -13.12 5.55
C GLU A 44 9.07 -13.92 6.42
N TYR A 45 10.33 -13.97 5.99
CA TYR A 45 11.39 -14.64 6.73
C TYR A 45 11.65 -13.98 8.09
N LEU A 46 11.69 -12.65 8.14
CA LEU A 46 11.87 -11.90 9.37
C LEU A 46 10.67 -12.06 10.31
N GLU A 47 9.44 -12.02 9.79
CA GLU A 47 8.22 -12.25 10.55
C GLU A 47 8.21 -13.64 11.21
N LYS A 48 8.51 -14.70 10.44
CA LYS A 48 8.65 -16.06 10.96
C LYS A 48 9.71 -16.13 12.07
N LYS A 49 10.86 -15.45 11.90
CA LYS A 49 11.90 -15.38 12.93
C LYS A 49 11.46 -14.61 14.18
N ILE A 50 10.71 -13.52 14.02
CA ILE A 50 10.15 -12.74 15.14
C ILE A 50 9.20 -13.62 15.97
N GLN A 51 8.35 -14.41 15.32
CA GLN A 51 7.45 -15.35 16.00
C GLN A 51 8.23 -16.42 16.79
N VAL A 52 9.31 -16.97 16.22
CA VAL A 52 10.18 -17.95 16.92
C VAL A 52 10.85 -17.34 18.17
N GLU A 53 11.38 -16.12 18.07
CA GLU A 53 12.00 -15.44 19.21
C GLU A 53 10.96 -15.07 20.28
N LEU A 54 9.73 -14.69 19.88
CA LEU A 54 8.61 -14.48 20.79
C LEU A 54 8.25 -15.78 21.54
N ALA A 55 8.11 -16.90 20.83
CA ALA A 55 7.81 -18.19 21.44
C ALA A 55 8.92 -18.63 22.42
N THR A 56 10.18 -18.38 22.06
CA THR A 56 11.34 -18.63 22.92
C THR A 56 11.30 -17.77 24.17
N ALA A 57 11.01 -16.47 24.04
CA ALA A 57 10.85 -15.58 25.20
C ALA A 57 9.73 -16.04 26.14
N LYS A 58 8.57 -16.44 25.60
CA LYS A 58 7.44 -16.99 26.37
C LYS A 58 7.82 -18.27 27.12
N LYS A 59 8.54 -19.19 26.47
CA LYS A 59 9.00 -20.46 27.06
C LYS A 59 9.96 -20.28 28.22
N HIS A 60 10.87 -19.31 28.12
CA HIS A 60 11.89 -19.07 29.14
C HIS A 60 11.46 -18.06 30.20
N GLY A 61 10.38 -17.29 29.99
CA GLY A 61 9.97 -16.19 30.86
C GLY A 61 9.75 -16.54 32.34
N THR A 62 9.32 -17.77 32.64
CA THR A 62 9.05 -18.24 34.01
C THR A 62 10.23 -18.99 34.65
N LYS A 63 11.20 -19.46 33.85
CA LYS A 63 12.28 -20.35 34.31
C LYS A 63 13.67 -19.73 34.21
N ASP A 64 13.91 -18.90 33.20
CA ASP A 64 15.18 -18.23 32.96
C ASP A 64 14.94 -16.83 32.37
N LYS A 65 14.85 -15.86 33.28
CA LYS A 65 14.64 -14.44 32.95
C LYS A 65 15.76 -13.89 32.05
N ARG A 66 16.99 -14.39 32.17
CA ARG A 66 18.13 -13.90 31.36
C ARG A 66 18.00 -14.37 29.92
N ALA A 67 17.66 -15.65 29.70
CA ALA A 67 17.41 -16.18 28.37
C ALA A 67 16.21 -15.50 27.69
N ALA A 68 15.12 -15.26 28.44
CA ALA A 68 13.95 -14.54 27.92
C ALA A 68 14.29 -13.10 27.49
N LEU A 69 15.07 -12.36 28.29
CA LEU A 69 15.51 -11.01 27.94
C LEU A 69 16.40 -10.99 26.68
N GLN A 70 17.25 -12.00 26.48
CA GLN A 70 18.06 -12.11 25.27
C GLN A 70 17.21 -12.37 24.02
N ALA A 71 16.21 -13.25 24.11
CA ALA A 71 15.26 -13.51 23.03
C ALA A 71 14.46 -12.24 22.67
N LEU A 72 13.98 -11.48 23.66
CA LEU A 72 13.31 -10.20 23.42
C LEU A 72 14.21 -9.15 22.74
N LYS A 73 15.50 -9.07 23.11
CA LYS A 73 16.45 -8.19 22.42
C LYS A 73 16.66 -8.59 20.95
N ARG A 74 16.72 -9.89 20.65
CA ARG A 74 16.81 -10.40 19.28
C ARG A 74 15.54 -10.07 18.49
N LYS A 75 14.36 -10.31 19.08
CA LYS A 75 13.06 -9.91 18.51
C LYS A 75 13.04 -8.44 18.13
N LYS A 76 13.37 -7.54 19.07
CA LYS A 76 13.38 -6.08 18.82
C LYS A 76 14.31 -5.67 17.68
N ARG A 77 15.47 -6.33 17.53
CA ARG A 77 16.36 -6.08 16.39
C ARG A 77 15.77 -6.54 15.06
N LEU A 78 15.10 -7.69 15.04
CA LEU A 78 14.43 -8.20 13.84
C LEU A 78 13.24 -7.31 13.46
N GLU A 79 12.44 -6.83 14.41
CA GLU A 79 11.36 -5.86 14.17
C GLU A 79 11.89 -4.57 13.52
N LYS A 80 13.03 -4.06 14.00
CA LYS A 80 13.66 -2.89 13.38
C LYS A 80 14.08 -3.15 11.93
N GLN A 81 14.56 -4.36 11.64
CA GLN A 81 14.91 -4.75 10.27
C GLN A 81 13.67 -4.91 9.39
N LEU A 82 12.56 -5.41 9.95
CA LEU A 82 11.28 -5.55 9.27
C LEU A 82 10.76 -4.18 8.85
N ALA A 83 10.63 -3.24 9.79
CA ALA A 83 10.18 -1.87 9.50
C ALA A 83 11.04 -1.14 8.45
N GLN A 84 12.35 -1.44 8.39
CA GLN A 84 13.22 -0.91 7.34
C GLN A 84 12.92 -1.51 5.95
N ILE A 85 12.58 -2.80 5.90
CA ILE A 85 12.19 -3.46 4.66
C ILE A 85 10.85 -2.91 4.20
N ASP A 86 9.87 -2.76 5.09
CA ASP A 86 8.54 -2.25 4.77
C ASP A 86 8.63 -0.85 4.15
N GLY A 87 9.39 0.07 4.76
CA GLY A 87 9.59 1.40 4.17
C GLY A 87 10.35 1.39 2.83
N THR A 88 11.23 0.39 2.62
CA THR A 88 11.92 0.22 1.34
C THR A 88 10.97 -0.33 0.26
N LEU A 89 10.08 -1.26 0.63
CA LEU A 89 9.04 -1.81 -0.24
C LEU A 89 8.10 -0.69 -0.70
N SER A 90 7.57 0.12 0.20
CA SER A 90 6.70 1.26 -0.16
C SER A 90 7.40 2.25 -1.11
N THR A 91 8.70 2.48 -0.92
CA THR A 91 9.48 3.32 -1.84
C THR A 91 9.60 2.71 -3.23
N ILE A 92 9.79 1.39 -3.34
CA ILE A 92 9.88 0.65 -4.60
C ILE A 92 8.54 0.61 -5.32
N GLU A 93 7.45 0.37 -4.58
CA GLU A 93 6.08 0.39 -5.09
C GLU A 93 5.75 1.76 -5.71
N PHE A 94 6.03 2.85 -4.97
CA PHE A 94 5.86 4.21 -5.47
C PHE A 94 6.67 4.48 -6.75
N GLN A 95 7.93 4.03 -6.79
CA GLN A 95 8.78 4.19 -7.99
C GLN A 95 8.27 3.38 -9.17
N ARG A 96 7.74 2.17 -8.93
CA ARG A 96 7.17 1.29 -9.95
C ARG A 96 5.95 1.95 -10.57
N GLU A 97 5.03 2.42 -9.74
CA GLU A 97 3.81 3.10 -10.17
C GLU A 97 4.13 4.36 -10.98
N ALA A 98 5.06 5.20 -10.50
CA ALA A 98 5.50 6.38 -11.23
C ALA A 98 6.06 6.04 -12.63
N LEU A 99 6.80 4.93 -12.76
CA LEU A 99 7.30 4.45 -14.05
C LEU A 99 6.20 3.86 -14.95
N GLU A 100 5.22 3.15 -14.39
CA GLU A 100 4.08 2.62 -15.15
C GLU A 100 3.19 3.74 -15.69
N ASN A 101 2.93 4.76 -14.87
CA ASN A 101 2.19 5.96 -15.26
C ASN A 101 2.95 6.74 -16.35
N SER A 102 4.26 6.92 -16.18
CA SER A 102 5.11 7.56 -17.19
C SER A 102 5.09 6.80 -18.52
N TYR A 103 5.21 5.46 -18.49
CA TYR A 103 5.16 4.63 -19.69
C TYR A 103 3.82 4.80 -20.42
N THR A 104 2.70 4.68 -19.70
CA THR A 104 1.35 4.85 -20.25
C THR A 104 1.17 6.24 -20.86
N ASN A 105 1.58 7.30 -20.15
CA ASN A 105 1.49 8.67 -20.64
C ASN A 105 2.32 8.88 -21.92
N THR A 106 3.52 8.30 -22.00
CA THR A 106 4.32 8.39 -23.24
C THR A 106 3.67 7.68 -24.41
N GLU A 107 2.98 6.56 -24.18
CA GLU A 107 2.26 5.82 -25.21
C GLU A 107 1.02 6.58 -25.69
N VAL A 108 0.25 7.18 -24.77
CA VAL A 108 -0.86 8.09 -25.08
C VAL A 108 -0.37 9.24 -25.95
N LEU A 109 0.69 9.95 -25.56
CA LEU A 109 1.25 11.07 -26.34
C LEU A 109 1.73 10.64 -27.73
N LYS A 110 2.34 9.45 -27.83
CA LYS A 110 2.77 8.89 -29.12
C LYS A 110 1.57 8.63 -30.03
N ASN A 111 0.49 8.07 -29.49
CA ASN A 111 -0.74 7.79 -30.23
C ASN A 111 -1.45 9.08 -30.65
N MET A 112 -1.53 10.08 -29.76
CA MET A 112 -2.03 11.42 -30.10
C MET A 112 -1.21 12.08 -31.21
N GLY A 113 0.12 11.99 -31.15
CA GLY A 113 0.99 12.50 -32.20
C GLY A 113 0.81 11.80 -33.55
N TYR A 114 0.51 10.49 -33.54
CA TYR A 114 0.15 9.75 -34.74
C TYR A 114 -1.23 10.18 -35.29
N ALA A 115 -2.23 10.30 -34.43
CA ALA A 115 -3.56 10.79 -34.79
C ALA A 115 -3.50 12.20 -35.37
N ALA A 116 -2.75 13.12 -34.76
CA ALA A 116 -2.56 14.48 -35.26
C ALA A 116 -1.91 14.50 -36.66
N LYS A 117 -0.94 13.62 -36.94
CA LYS A 117 -0.34 13.47 -38.28
C LYS A 117 -1.33 12.91 -39.31
N ALA A 118 -2.16 11.94 -38.91
CA ALA A 118 -3.20 11.39 -39.76
C ALA A 118 -4.25 12.47 -40.08
N MET A 119 -4.72 13.20 -39.07
CA MET A 119 -5.62 14.35 -39.23
C MET A 119 -5.00 15.39 -40.17
N LYS A 120 -3.76 15.80 -39.96
CA LYS A 120 -3.07 16.75 -40.86
C LYS A 120 -3.04 16.28 -42.32
N THR A 121 -2.81 14.99 -42.56
CA THR A 121 -2.83 14.42 -43.91
C THR A 121 -4.23 14.45 -44.53
N VAL A 122 -5.28 14.18 -43.74
CA VAL A 122 -6.68 14.32 -44.19
C VAL A 122 -6.98 15.77 -44.55
N HIS A 123 -6.57 16.72 -43.71
CA HIS A 123 -6.81 18.15 -43.91
C HIS A 123 -6.03 18.73 -45.11
N GLN A 124 -4.81 18.25 -45.37
CA GLN A 124 -4.04 18.63 -46.56
C GLN A 124 -4.67 18.16 -47.88
N ASN A 125 -5.51 17.13 -47.84
CA ASN A 125 -6.23 16.60 -48.99
C ASN A 125 -7.68 17.09 -49.07
N MET A 126 -8.15 17.92 -48.12
CA MET A 126 -9.44 18.61 -48.21
C MET A 126 -9.24 19.95 -48.92
N ASP A 127 -9.97 20.12 -50.03
CA ASP A 127 -9.96 21.30 -50.90
C ASP A 127 -10.21 22.60 -50.11
N LEU A 128 -9.53 23.68 -50.50
CA LEU A 128 -9.50 24.97 -49.78
C LEU A 128 -10.89 25.59 -49.56
N ASP A 129 -11.86 25.26 -50.41
CA ASP A 129 -13.23 25.80 -50.37
C ASP A 129 -14.11 25.19 -49.26
N LYS A 130 -13.64 24.14 -48.55
CA LYS A 130 -14.34 23.53 -47.40
C LYS A 130 -13.71 23.87 -46.05
N ILE A 131 -12.69 24.73 -46.03
CA ILE A 131 -11.88 25.04 -44.84
C ILE A 131 -12.64 25.94 -43.85
N ASP A 132 -13.51 26.83 -44.31
CA ASP A 132 -14.23 27.75 -43.40
C ASP A 132 -15.26 27.00 -42.53
N ASP A 133 -16.04 26.08 -43.11
CA ASP A 133 -16.97 25.22 -42.35
C ASP A 133 -16.20 24.27 -41.42
N LEU A 134 -15.04 23.76 -41.86
CA LEU A 134 -14.21 22.86 -41.08
C LEU A 134 -13.43 23.58 -39.95
N MET A 135 -13.01 24.83 -40.14
CA MET A 135 -12.33 25.64 -39.12
C MET A 135 -13.27 25.96 -37.95
N GLN A 136 -14.56 26.12 -38.23
CA GLN A 136 -15.61 26.26 -37.21
C GLN A 136 -15.73 24.96 -36.38
N ASP A 137 -15.79 23.79 -37.04
CA ASP A 137 -15.87 22.48 -36.38
C ASP A 137 -14.57 22.12 -35.61
N ILE A 138 -13.40 22.51 -36.11
CA ILE A 138 -12.10 22.30 -35.46
C ILE A 138 -11.97 23.18 -34.21
N HIS A 139 -12.44 24.44 -34.24
CA HIS A 139 -12.40 25.29 -33.05
C HIS A 139 -13.27 24.72 -31.93
N GLU A 140 -14.45 24.17 -32.24
CA GLU A 140 -15.29 23.47 -31.28
C GLU A 140 -14.64 22.17 -30.76
N GLN A 141 -13.93 21.40 -31.61
CA GLN A 141 -13.25 20.17 -31.18
C GLN A 141 -11.91 20.39 -30.48
N GLN A 142 -11.21 21.50 -30.75
CA GLN A 142 -9.96 21.85 -30.12
C GLN A 142 -10.19 22.26 -28.66
N ASP A 143 -11.31 22.93 -28.36
CA ASP A 143 -11.74 23.21 -26.99
C ASP A 143 -12.05 21.92 -26.22
N VAL A 144 -12.69 20.93 -26.84
CA VAL A 144 -12.94 19.61 -26.24
C VAL A 144 -11.63 18.83 -26.00
N ALA A 145 -10.71 18.86 -26.96
CA ALA A 145 -9.41 18.20 -26.81
C ALA A 145 -8.54 18.88 -25.73
N GLN A 146 -8.64 20.21 -25.60
CA GLN A 146 -7.97 20.96 -24.54
C GLN A 146 -8.61 20.68 -23.18
N GLU A 147 -9.94 20.58 -23.10
CA GLU A 147 -10.69 20.20 -21.89
C GLU A 147 -10.38 18.76 -21.45
N ILE A 148 -10.27 17.82 -22.39
CA ILE A 148 -9.84 16.43 -22.12
C ILE A 148 -8.37 16.38 -21.71
N SER A 149 -7.50 17.12 -22.41
CA SER A 149 -6.09 17.22 -22.05
C SER A 149 -5.93 17.83 -20.67
N ASP A 150 -6.68 18.86 -20.32
CA ASP A 150 -6.67 19.49 -19.00
C ASP A 150 -7.31 18.58 -17.94
N ALA A 151 -8.32 17.78 -18.27
CA ALA A 151 -8.91 16.79 -17.36
C ALA A 151 -7.97 15.61 -17.07
N ILE A 152 -7.16 15.19 -18.05
CA ILE A 152 -6.17 14.11 -17.90
C ILE A 152 -4.85 14.63 -17.31
N SER A 153 -4.46 15.86 -17.64
CA SER A 153 -3.20 16.50 -17.21
C SER A 153 -3.33 17.22 -15.89
N ARG A 154 -4.55 17.57 -15.45
CA ARG A 154 -4.81 17.70 -14.02
C ARG A 154 -4.52 16.33 -13.44
N PRO A 155 -3.47 16.18 -12.62
CA PRO A 155 -3.41 15.01 -11.79
C PRO A 155 -4.71 15.03 -10.99
N ALA A 156 -5.60 14.06 -11.20
CA ALA A 156 -6.64 13.82 -10.23
C ALA A 156 -5.90 13.58 -8.90
N GLY A 157 -5.91 14.58 -8.02
CA GLY A 157 -5.46 14.45 -6.64
C GLY A 157 -4.02 13.98 -6.40
N PHE A 158 -2.98 14.51 -7.07
CA PHE A 158 -1.58 14.33 -6.60
C PHE A 158 -1.30 15.19 -5.34
N GLY A 159 -2.12 14.96 -4.33
CA GLY A 159 -2.33 15.77 -3.14
C GLY A 159 -3.59 15.39 -2.36
N GLU A 160 -4.36 14.37 -2.77
CA GLU A 160 -5.05 13.56 -1.77
C GLU A 160 -3.98 12.68 -1.14
N GLU A 161 -3.35 13.22 -0.10
CA GLU A 161 -2.88 12.39 1.00
C GLU A 161 -4.10 11.55 1.38
N PHE A 162 -4.14 10.28 0.97
CA PHE A 162 -5.16 9.37 1.49
C PHE A 162 -5.13 9.52 3.01
N ASP A 163 -6.27 9.85 3.60
CA ASP A 163 -6.33 10.08 5.03
C ASP A 163 -6.00 8.75 5.71
N GLU A 164 -4.90 8.71 6.47
CA GLU A 164 -4.48 7.50 7.18
C GLU A 164 -5.61 6.99 8.08
N ASP A 165 -6.46 7.89 8.60
CA ASP A 165 -7.62 7.52 9.43
C ASP A 165 -8.74 6.87 8.60
N GLU A 166 -8.94 7.28 7.34
CA GLU A 166 -9.92 6.66 6.43
C GLU A 166 -9.46 5.27 6.00
N LEU A 167 -8.17 5.12 5.68
CA LEU A 167 -7.58 3.82 5.33
C LEU A 167 -7.58 2.84 6.52
N LEU A 168 -7.34 3.34 7.73
CA LEU A 168 -7.42 2.53 8.94
C LEU A 168 -8.85 2.06 9.22
N ALA A 169 -9.85 2.92 8.99
CA ALA A 169 -11.25 2.55 9.13
C ALA A 169 -11.67 1.49 8.11
N GLU A 170 -11.24 1.62 6.85
CA GLU A 170 -11.50 0.62 5.80
C GLU A 170 -10.82 -0.72 6.12
N LEU A 171 -9.58 -0.69 6.64
CA LEU A 171 -8.87 -1.89 7.07
C LEU A 171 -9.58 -2.60 8.24
N GLU A 172 -10.08 -1.85 9.22
CA GLU A 172 -10.82 -2.40 10.35
C GLU A 172 -12.14 -3.05 9.88
N GLU A 173 -12.82 -2.46 8.90
CA GLU A 173 -14.01 -3.05 8.28
C GLU A 173 -13.70 -4.38 7.60
N LEU A 174 -12.62 -4.44 6.80
CA LEU A 174 -12.20 -5.68 6.13
C LEU A 174 -11.78 -6.78 7.12
N GLU A 175 -11.06 -6.44 8.20
CA GLU A 175 -10.70 -7.40 9.24
C GLU A 175 -11.93 -7.93 9.98
N GLN A 176 -12.92 -7.07 10.23
CA GLN A 176 -14.18 -7.44 10.88
C GLN A 176 -15.03 -8.36 10.00
N ASP A 177 -15.05 -8.14 8.69
CA ASP A 177 -15.70 -9.00 7.71
C ASP A 177 -15.03 -10.38 7.64
N GLU A 178 -13.70 -10.45 7.62
CA GLU A 178 -12.98 -11.73 7.65
C GLU A 178 -13.25 -12.51 8.95
N LEU A 179 -13.28 -11.82 10.10
CA LEU A 179 -13.65 -12.40 11.39
C LEU A 179 -15.09 -12.92 11.39
N ASN A 180 -16.03 -12.18 10.80
CA ASN A 180 -17.42 -12.59 10.69
C ASN A 180 -17.57 -13.83 9.80
N ASP A 181 -16.85 -13.89 8.68
CA ASP A 181 -16.81 -15.06 7.80
C ASP A 181 -16.20 -16.29 8.50
N GLN A 182 -15.12 -16.09 9.25
CA GLN A 182 -14.51 -17.15 10.05
C GLN A 182 -15.46 -17.64 11.16
N MET A 183 -16.16 -16.73 11.85
CA MET A 183 -17.15 -17.07 12.89
C MET A 183 -18.39 -17.74 12.32
N ALA A 184 -18.87 -17.34 11.14
CA ALA A 184 -19.96 -17.98 10.43
C ALA A 184 -19.64 -19.45 10.09
N ASN A 185 -18.35 -19.76 9.92
CA ASN A 185 -17.85 -21.11 9.66
C ASN A 185 -17.54 -21.92 10.95
N VAL A 186 -17.68 -21.33 12.15
CA VAL A 186 -17.53 -22.05 13.42
C VAL A 186 -18.82 -22.81 13.74
N LYS A 187 -18.77 -24.14 13.57
CA LYS A 187 -19.84 -25.04 14.03
C LYS A 187 -19.86 -25.07 15.56
N LEU A 188 -20.75 -24.29 16.16
CA LEU A 188 -20.94 -24.27 17.61
C LEU A 188 -21.33 -25.67 18.13
N PRO A 189 -20.72 -26.15 19.23
CA PRO A 189 -21.07 -27.44 19.81
C PRO A 189 -22.51 -27.40 20.33
N ASN A 190 -23.26 -28.45 20.05
CA ASN A 190 -24.67 -28.56 20.46
C ASN A 190 -24.74 -28.51 22.00
N VAL A 191 -25.42 -27.50 22.54
CA VAL A 191 -25.58 -27.37 24.00
C VAL A 191 -26.39 -28.55 24.54
N PRO A 192 -26.01 -29.16 25.68
CA PRO A 192 -26.76 -30.28 26.23
C PRO A 192 -28.15 -29.84 26.67
N SER A 193 -29.20 -30.32 25.99
CA SER A 193 -30.58 -30.17 26.43
C SER A 193 -30.90 -31.24 27.48
N SER A 194 -30.31 -31.12 28.67
CA SER A 194 -30.74 -31.88 29.83
C SER A 194 -31.52 -30.96 30.77
N LYS A 195 -32.78 -31.32 31.05
CA LYS A 195 -33.58 -30.63 32.05
C LYS A 195 -32.87 -30.78 33.40
N LEU A 196 -32.45 -29.66 33.98
CA LEU A 196 -31.86 -29.62 35.31
C LEU A 196 -32.86 -30.22 36.34
N PRO A 197 -32.39 -31.00 37.33
CA PRO A 197 -33.27 -31.55 38.34
C PRO A 197 -33.89 -30.42 39.19
N ALA A 198 -35.21 -30.47 39.35
CA ALA A 198 -35.95 -29.53 40.19
C ALA A 198 -35.51 -29.66 41.65
N ARG A 199 -34.92 -28.59 42.19
CA ARG A 199 -34.52 -28.48 43.59
C ARG A 199 -35.75 -28.17 44.46
N PRO A 200 -35.95 -28.81 45.62
CA PRO A 200 -37.08 -28.51 46.49
C PRO A 200 -36.99 -27.07 47.01
N ALA A 201 -38.13 -26.38 47.03
CA ALA A 201 -38.26 -25.00 47.48
C ALA A 201 -37.76 -24.85 48.94
N SER A 202 -36.66 -24.12 49.11
CA SER A 202 -36.22 -23.62 50.42
C SER A 202 -36.53 -22.13 50.48
N SER A 203 -37.49 -21.76 51.32
CA SER A 203 -38.04 -20.43 51.55
C SER A 203 -37.10 -19.48 52.32
N ARG A 204 -35.78 -19.58 52.15
CA ARG A 204 -34.82 -18.75 52.92
C ARG A 204 -34.11 -17.65 52.15
N LYS A 205 -34.29 -17.51 50.84
CA LYS A 205 -33.55 -16.52 50.04
C LYS A 205 -34.24 -15.17 49.86
N ARG A 206 -35.55 -15.07 50.13
CA ARG A 206 -36.32 -13.85 49.85
C ARG A 206 -36.11 -12.72 50.86
N VAL A 207 -35.53 -12.99 52.03
CA VAL A 207 -35.32 -11.98 53.09
C VAL A 207 -33.97 -11.27 52.90
N GLU A 208 -32.92 -11.99 52.49
CA GLU A 208 -31.59 -11.39 52.22
C GLU A 208 -31.63 -10.43 51.03
N ASP A 209 -32.35 -10.79 49.95
CA ASP A 209 -32.43 -9.94 48.75
C ASP A 209 -33.23 -8.63 49.00
N GLU A 210 -34.14 -8.59 49.99
CA GLU A 210 -34.88 -7.37 50.36
C GLU A 210 -34.05 -6.44 51.26
N ASP A 211 -33.27 -6.99 52.19
CA ASP A 211 -32.37 -6.22 53.07
C ASP A 211 -31.22 -5.58 52.29
N ASP A 212 -30.61 -6.31 51.35
CA ASP A 212 -29.54 -5.79 50.49
C ASP A 212 -30.03 -4.65 49.58
N MET A 213 -31.27 -4.75 49.10
CA MET A 213 -31.88 -3.74 48.22
C MET A 213 -32.28 -2.47 49.00
N GLN A 214 -32.71 -2.62 50.26
CA GLN A 214 -32.96 -1.48 51.15
C GLN A 214 -31.67 -0.77 51.55
N MET A 215 -30.58 -1.53 51.77
CA MET A 215 -29.28 -0.95 52.12
C MET A 215 -28.68 -0.13 50.96
N LEU A 216 -28.88 -0.56 49.71
CA LEU A 216 -28.50 0.20 48.53
C LEU A 216 -29.33 1.48 48.34
N ALA A 217 -30.63 1.44 48.64
CA ALA A 217 -31.51 2.60 48.52
C ALA A 217 -31.18 3.71 49.54
N ALA A 218 -30.76 3.34 50.75
CA ALA A 218 -30.40 4.29 51.81
C ALA A 218 -29.07 5.04 51.56
N TRP A 219 -28.22 4.56 50.64
CA TRP A 219 -26.97 5.22 50.27
C TRP A 219 -27.14 6.24 49.14
N ALA A 220 -28.30 6.24 48.46
CA ALA A 220 -28.61 7.11 47.34
C ALA A 220 -29.34 8.41 47.74
N THR A 221 -29.54 8.66 49.04
CA THR A 221 -30.10 9.90 49.62
C THR A 221 -29.10 10.56 50.55
#